data_AF-A0A5P1FBC1-F1
#
_entry.id   AF-A0A5P1FBC1-F1
#
_cell.length_a   1.000
_cell.length_b   1.000
_cell.length_c   1.000
_cell.angle_alpha   90.00
_cell.angle_beta   90.00
_cell.angle_gamma   90.00
#
_symmetry.space_group_name_H-M   'P 1'
#
loop_
_entity.id
_entity.type
_entity.pdbx_description
1 polymer ?
#
loop_
_entity_poly.entity_id
_entity_poly.type
_entity_poly.pdbx_seq_one_letter_code
_entity_poly.pdbx_strand_id
1 'polypeptide(L)'
;MRPLSRQLGIKNLTLLKPMSSGLHIGSQTYLNAFPSATDISTALENGWNESDSPNGRGPPAIVFRLSQMEAKLRSAYDYTNKGKFIDALRLFHCILLTIPLIMVDSWSKVDEVEELIEVTREYVLGLKIELSRKETKDNNI
;
A
#
# COMPACT_ATOMS: atom_id res chain seq x y z
N MET A 1 7.50 12.67 -3.22
CA MET A 1 6.67 13.18 -2.10
C MET A 1 5.76 14.36 -2.46
N ARG A 2 6.22 15.36 -3.25
CA ARG A 2 5.39 16.50 -3.70
C ARG A 2 4.02 16.12 -4.33
N PRO A 3 3.90 15.06 -5.16
CA PRO A 3 2.62 14.67 -5.75
C PRO A 3 1.57 14.27 -4.71
N LEU A 4 1.95 13.44 -3.73
CA LEU A 4 1.05 12.99 -2.65
C LEU A 4 0.51 14.16 -1.82
N SER A 5 1.35 15.15 -1.51
CA SER A 5 0.91 16.33 -0.76
C SER A 5 -0.01 17.23 -1.58
N ARG A 6 0.19 17.33 -2.90
CA ARG A 6 -0.62 18.18 -3.78
C ARG A 6 -1.94 17.53 -4.19
N GLN A 7 -1.94 16.24 -4.47
CA GLN A 7 -3.11 15.50 -4.96
C GLN A 7 -4.00 15.02 -3.82
N LEU A 8 -3.41 14.51 -2.74
CA LEU A 8 -4.13 13.88 -1.62
C LEU A 8 -4.05 14.67 -0.32
N GLY A 9 -3.38 15.83 -0.31
CA GLY A 9 -3.27 16.67 0.88
C GLY A 9 -2.46 16.05 2.03
N ILE A 10 -1.67 15.01 1.78
CA ILE A 10 -0.93 14.31 2.84
C ILE A 10 0.20 15.20 3.36
N LYS A 11 0.08 15.61 4.63
CA LYS A 11 1.09 16.41 5.34
C LYS A 11 2.07 15.55 6.14
N ASN A 12 1.56 14.51 6.82
CA ASN A 12 2.40 13.62 7.62
C ASN A 12 2.80 12.38 6.82
N LEU A 13 4.01 12.39 6.27
CA LEU A 13 4.55 11.32 5.43
C LEU A 13 5.28 10.23 6.23
N THR A 14 5.38 10.37 7.55
CA THR A 14 6.11 9.39 8.39
C THR A 14 5.51 7.99 8.32
N LEU A 15 4.18 7.90 8.24
CA LEU A 15 3.45 6.63 8.14
C LEU A 15 3.69 5.88 6.83
N LEU A 16 4.11 6.58 5.77
CA LEU A 16 4.40 6.00 4.45
C LEU A 16 5.85 5.54 4.31
N LYS A 17 6.75 5.88 5.24
CA LYS A 17 8.17 5.48 5.20
C LYS A 17 8.38 3.98 4.97
N PRO A 18 7.75 3.05 5.71
CA PRO A 18 8.00 1.62 5.51
C PRO A 18 7.58 1.16 4.10
N MET A 19 6.45 1.68 3.60
CA MET A 19 5.97 1.35 2.24
C MET A 19 6.88 1.94 1.16
N SER A 20 7.35 3.17 1.34
CA SER A 20 8.28 3.82 0.39
C SER A 20 9.63 3.12 0.34
N SER A 21 10.15 2.63 1.48
CA SER A 21 11.38 1.84 1.51
C SER A 21 11.20 0.50 0.80
N GLY A 22 10.07 -0.17 1.03
CA GLY A 22 9.73 -1.42 0.32
C GLY A 22 9.62 -1.22 -1.19
N LEU A 23 9.02 -0.11 -1.63
CA LEU A 23 8.92 0.24 -3.04
C LEU A 23 10.29 0.55 -3.68
N HIS A 24 11.17 1.25 -2.95
CA HIS A 24 12.52 1.55 -3.42
C HIS A 24 13.33 0.26 -3.66
N ILE A 25 13.34 -0.64 -2.67
CA ILE A 25 14.04 -1.92 -2.78
C ILE A 25 13.40 -2.81 -3.86
N GLY A 26 12.07 -2.90 -3.91
CA GLY A 26 11.35 -3.75 -4.86
C GLY A 26 11.41 -3.30 -6.33
N SER A 27 11.86 -2.08 -6.59
CA SER A 27 11.99 -1.52 -7.96
C SER A 27 13.41 -1.63 -8.52
N GLN A 28 14.37 -2.12 -7.73
CA GLN A 28 15.78 -2.22 -8.13
C GLN A 28 16.27 -3.67 -8.05
N THR A 29 17.10 -4.04 -9.01
CA THR A 29 17.90 -5.26 -8.98
C THR A 29 19.37 -4.91 -9.05
N TYR A 30 20.22 -5.83 -8.58
CA TYR A 30 21.66 -5.66 -8.57
C TYR A 30 22.30 -6.86 -9.23
N LEU A 31 23.20 -6.61 -10.17
CA LEU A 31 23.97 -7.61 -10.89
C LEU A 31 25.43 -7.50 -10.49
N ASN A 32 25.97 -8.55 -9.89
CA ASN A 32 27.40 -8.66 -9.62
C ASN A 32 28.11 -9.23 -10.85
N ALA A 33 28.84 -8.39 -11.59
CA ALA A 33 29.52 -8.81 -12.81
C ALA A 33 30.90 -9.46 -12.53
N PHE A 34 31.65 -8.93 -11.57
CA PHE A 34 32.99 -9.42 -11.23
C PHE A 34 33.21 -9.42 -9.71
N PRO A 35 33.88 -10.44 -9.14
CA PRO A 35 34.03 -10.57 -7.68
C PRO A 35 34.67 -9.37 -6.95
N SER A 36 35.48 -8.57 -7.65
CA SER A 36 36.15 -7.39 -7.09
C SER A 36 35.56 -6.05 -7.56
N ALA A 37 34.51 -6.08 -8.39
CA ALA A 37 33.85 -4.88 -8.89
C ALA A 37 32.60 -4.55 -8.07
N THR A 38 32.13 -3.31 -8.19
CA THR A 38 30.88 -2.87 -7.57
C THR A 38 29.68 -3.45 -8.31
N ASP A 39 28.61 -3.72 -7.57
CA ASP A 39 27.35 -4.19 -8.15
C ASP A 39 26.75 -3.17 -9.12
N ILE A 40 26.25 -3.66 -10.25
CA ILE A 40 25.54 -2.86 -11.24
C ILE A 40 24.07 -2.83 -10.84
N SER A 41 23.56 -1.65 -10.49
CA SER A 41 22.14 -1.47 -10.19
C SER A 41 21.33 -1.25 -11.48
N THR A 42 20.24 -1.99 -11.63
CA THR A 42 19.29 -1.88 -12.72
C THR A 42 17.88 -1.67 -12.19
N ALA A 43 17.13 -0.74 -12.79
CA ALA A 43 15.73 -0.51 -12.43
C ALA A 43 14.85 -1.55 -13.13
N LEU A 44 13.90 -2.14 -12.40
CA LEU A 44 12.91 -3.03 -12.97
C LEU A 44 11.80 -2.22 -13.63
N GLU A 45 11.55 -2.51 -14.89
CA GLU A 45 10.48 -1.89 -15.68
C GLU A 45 9.24 -2.77 -15.70
N ASN A 46 8.07 -2.14 -15.73
CA ASN A 46 6.79 -2.79 -15.92
C ASN A 46 6.49 -2.90 -17.42
N GLY A 47 6.21 -4.12 -17.88
CA GLY A 47 5.82 -4.38 -19.27
C GLY A 47 6.99 -4.50 -20.25
N TRP A 48 8.20 -4.81 -19.76
CA TRP A 48 9.37 -5.05 -20.60
C TRP A 48 9.08 -6.07 -21.72
N ASN A 49 9.45 -5.72 -22.94
CA ASN A 49 9.37 -6.59 -24.11
C ASN A 49 10.70 -6.57 -24.89
N GLU A 50 11.05 -7.66 -25.59
CA GLU A 50 12.28 -7.75 -26.38
C GLU A 50 12.36 -6.71 -27.51
N SER A 51 11.19 -6.26 -27.98
CA SER A 51 11.06 -5.25 -29.04
C SER A 51 11.29 -3.81 -28.55
N ASP A 52 11.42 -3.58 -27.24
CA ASP A 52 11.56 -2.24 -26.70
C ASP A 52 12.93 -1.66 -27.04
N SER A 53 12.93 -0.41 -27.53
CA SER A 53 14.18 0.26 -27.88
C SER A 53 15.06 0.39 -26.62
N PRO A 54 16.38 0.18 -26.70
CA PRO A 54 17.27 0.29 -25.54
C PRO A 54 17.23 1.65 -24.82
N ASN A 55 16.72 2.69 -25.49
CA ASN A 55 16.59 4.05 -24.95
C ASN A 55 15.18 4.38 -24.42
N GLY A 56 14.19 3.52 -24.70
CA GLY A 56 12.83 3.69 -24.21
C GLY A 56 12.70 3.06 -22.84
N ARG A 57 12.78 3.86 -21.78
CA ARG A 57 12.56 3.37 -20.42
C ARG A 57 11.06 3.29 -20.13
N GLY A 58 10.59 2.09 -19.81
CA GLY A 58 9.21 1.84 -19.39
C GLY A 58 8.89 2.42 -18.00
N PRO A 59 7.60 2.38 -17.59
CA PRO A 59 7.21 2.71 -16.23
C PRO A 59 7.86 1.73 -15.23
N PRO A 60 8.08 2.11 -13.96
CA PRO A 60 8.70 1.23 -12.96
C PRO A 60 7.82 0.02 -12.63
N ALA A 61 8.45 -1.06 -12.17
CA ALA A 61 7.78 -2.27 -11.72
C ALA A 61 6.73 -1.99 -10.62
N ILE A 62 5.58 -2.67 -10.74
CA ILE A 62 4.44 -2.51 -9.84
C ILE A 62 4.60 -3.46 -8.64
N VAL A 63 4.91 -2.90 -7.48
CA VAL A 63 5.08 -3.66 -6.23
C VAL A 63 3.74 -3.91 -5.52
N PHE A 64 2.85 -2.92 -5.50
CA PHE A 64 1.56 -3.00 -4.83
C PHE A 64 0.43 -3.17 -5.85
N ARG A 65 -0.40 -4.20 -5.65
CA ARG A 65 -1.52 -4.54 -6.53
C ARG A 65 -2.84 -4.50 -5.77
N LEU A 66 -3.93 -4.19 -6.47
CA LEU A 66 -5.28 -4.16 -5.92
C LEU A 66 -5.67 -5.50 -5.28
N SER A 67 -5.35 -6.62 -5.92
CA SER A 67 -5.60 -7.97 -5.40
C SER A 67 -4.95 -8.25 -4.04
N GLN A 68 -3.80 -7.63 -3.74
CA GLN A 68 -3.18 -7.74 -2.42
C GLN A 68 -4.01 -7.00 -1.36
N MET A 69 -4.68 -5.91 -1.73
CA MET A 69 -5.54 -5.16 -0.82
C MET A 69 -6.84 -5.90 -0.56
N GLU A 70 -7.44 -6.54 -1.57
CA GLU A 70 -8.60 -7.41 -1.40
C GLU A 70 -8.32 -8.57 -0.43
N ALA A 71 -7.15 -9.21 -0.56
CA ALA A 71 -6.73 -10.26 0.37
C ALA A 71 -6.57 -9.75 1.81
N LYS A 72 -6.00 -8.54 1.98
CA LYS A 72 -5.91 -7.88 3.28
C LYS A 72 -7.29 -7.49 3.83
N LEU A 73 -8.22 -7.07 2.96
CA LEU A 73 -9.58 -6.70 3.34
C LEU A 73 -10.32 -7.93 3.90
N ARG A 74 -10.24 -9.07 3.20
CA ARG A 74 -10.78 -10.35 3.69
C ARG A 74 -10.21 -10.71 5.06
N SER A 75 -8.90 -10.59 5.22
CA SER A 75 -8.23 -10.84 6.50
C SER A 75 -8.72 -9.89 7.60
N ALA A 76 -8.93 -8.61 7.28
CA ALA A 76 -9.43 -7.61 8.22
C ALA A 76 -10.86 -7.92 8.68
N TYR A 77 -11.72 -8.42 7.79
CA TYR A 77 -13.04 -8.94 8.15
C TYR A 77 -12.96 -10.15 9.08
N ASP A 78 -12.07 -11.10 8.79
CA ASP A 78 -11.87 -12.25 9.65
C ASP A 78 -11.43 -11.84 11.07
N TYR A 79 -10.52 -10.87 11.19
CA TYR A 79 -10.12 -10.34 12.49
C TYR A 79 -11.26 -9.60 13.20
N THR A 80 -12.08 -8.87 12.46
CA THR A 80 -13.27 -8.19 13.00
C THR A 80 -14.28 -9.19 13.55
N ASN A 81 -14.59 -10.25 12.79
CA ASN A 81 -15.51 -11.32 13.20
C ASN A 81 -14.99 -12.10 14.41
N LYS A 82 -13.66 -12.24 14.54
CA LYS A 82 -13.00 -12.87 15.70
C LYS A 82 -12.87 -11.93 16.91
N GLY A 83 -13.33 -10.68 16.82
CA GLY A 83 -13.24 -9.69 17.89
C GLY A 83 -11.84 -9.10 18.10
N LYS A 84 -10.87 -9.39 17.22
CA LYS A 84 -9.49 -8.88 17.28
C LYS A 84 -9.40 -7.49 16.63
N PHE A 85 -10.08 -6.52 17.24
CA PHE A 85 -10.28 -5.19 16.67
C PHE A 85 -8.99 -4.40 16.43
N ILE A 86 -7.97 -4.57 17.28
CA ILE A 86 -6.67 -3.90 17.12
C ILE A 86 -5.95 -4.41 15.85
N ASP A 87 -5.97 -5.73 15.63
CA ASP A 87 -5.35 -6.34 14.45
C ASP A 87 -6.12 -5.97 13.17
N ALA A 88 -7.45 -5.98 13.21
CA ALA A 88 -8.29 -5.52 12.13
C ALA A 88 -8.01 -4.05 11.77
N LEU A 89 -7.96 -3.17 12.79
CA LEU A 89 -7.70 -1.74 12.61
C LEU A 89 -6.32 -1.48 11.98
N ARG A 90 -5.30 -2.28 12.33
CA ARG A 90 -3.98 -2.20 11.70
C ARG A 90 -4.03 -2.56 10.22
N LEU A 91 -4.77 -3.60 9.85
CA LEU A 91 -4.92 -3.99 8.45
C LEU A 91 -5.70 -2.95 7.64
N PHE A 92 -6.81 -2.44 8.16
CA PHE A 92 -7.57 -1.39 7.48
C PHE A 92 -6.75 -0.11 7.28
N HIS A 93 -5.98 0.35 8.28
CA HIS A 93 -5.04 1.46 8.07
C HIS A 93 -3.95 1.13 7.04
N CYS A 94 -3.44 -0.10 7.05
CA CYS A 94 -2.44 -0.53 6.07
C CYS A 94 -2.99 -0.48 4.64
N ILE A 95 -4.25 -0.87 4.44
CA ILE A 95 -4.93 -0.76 3.14
C ILE A 95 -5.00 0.71 2.70
N LEU A 96 -5.55 1.60 3.54
CA LEU A 96 -5.67 3.04 3.21
C LEU A 96 -4.35 3.71 2.86
N LEU A 97 -3.27 3.36 3.58
CA LEU A 97 -1.94 3.91 3.31
C LEU A 97 -1.30 3.36 2.02
N THR A 98 -1.70 2.16 1.59
CA THR A 98 -1.17 1.52 0.37
C THR A 98 -1.88 2.03 -0.88
N ILE A 99 -3.17 2.37 -0.80
CA ILE A 99 -4.00 2.79 -1.94
C ILE A 99 -3.35 3.90 -2.81
N PRO A 100 -2.77 4.98 -2.25
CA PRO A 100 -2.09 6.01 -3.03
C PRO A 100 -0.90 5.53 -3.88
N LEU A 101 -0.42 4.32 -3.63
CA LEU A 101 0.74 3.72 -4.29
C LEU A 101 0.34 2.63 -5.31
N ILE A 102 -0.96 2.38 -5.51
CA ILE A 102 -1.46 1.38 -6.44
C ILE A 102 -1.58 1.99 -7.84
N MET A 103 -1.14 1.22 -8.84
CA MET A 103 -1.32 1.55 -10.26
C MET A 103 -2.48 0.72 -10.81
N VAL A 104 -3.33 1.35 -11.59
CA VAL A 104 -4.57 0.79 -12.11
C VAL A 104 -4.64 0.99 -13.62
N ASP A 105 -5.07 -0.05 -14.35
CA ASP A 105 -5.04 -0.08 -15.82
C ASP A 105 -6.37 0.34 -16.49
N SER A 106 -7.47 0.44 -15.75
CA SER A 106 -8.81 0.72 -16.30
C SER A 106 -9.69 1.53 -15.34
N TRP A 107 -10.66 2.26 -15.89
CA TRP A 107 -11.63 3.02 -15.10
C TRP A 107 -12.49 2.13 -14.18
N SER A 108 -12.88 0.94 -14.64
CA SER A 108 -13.60 -0.03 -13.79
C SER A 108 -12.85 -0.35 -12.50
N LYS A 109 -11.53 -0.52 -12.59
CA LYS A 109 -10.69 -0.77 -11.41
C LYS A 109 -10.50 0.49 -10.55
N VAL A 110 -10.72 1.69 -11.09
CA VAL A 110 -10.74 2.93 -10.29
C VAL A 110 -11.97 2.94 -9.39
N ASP A 111 -13.14 2.59 -9.93
CA ASP A 111 -14.38 2.48 -9.15
C ASP A 111 -14.24 1.46 -8.01
N GLU A 112 -13.60 0.31 -8.26
CA GLU A 112 -13.29 -0.69 -7.23
C GLU A 112 -12.37 -0.14 -6.12
N VAL A 113 -11.40 0.72 -6.48
CA VAL A 113 -10.53 1.39 -5.49
C VAL A 113 -11.31 2.41 -4.68
N GLU A 114 -12.23 3.17 -5.28
CA GLU A 114 -13.09 4.12 -4.58
C GLU A 114 -13.99 3.41 -3.56
N GLU A 115 -14.63 2.30 -3.94
CA GLU A 115 -15.41 1.46 -3.03
C GLU A 115 -14.54 0.92 -1.88
N LEU A 116 -13.34 0.46 -2.19
CA LEU A 116 -12.39 -0.01 -1.18
C LEU A 116 -12.03 1.09 -0.16
N ILE A 117 -11.85 2.35 -0.60
CA ILE A 117 -11.60 3.49 0.29
C ILE A 117 -12.80 3.70 1.21
N GLU A 118 -14.01 3.73 0.66
CA GLU A 118 -15.24 3.98 1.41
C GLU A 118 -15.42 2.93 2.51
N VAL A 119 -15.42 1.66 2.14
CA VAL A 119 -15.55 0.53 3.07
C VAL A 119 -14.47 0.61 4.16
N THR A 120 -13.21 0.77 3.76
CA THR A 120 -12.10 0.77 4.73
C THR A 120 -12.20 1.93 5.71
N ARG A 121 -12.64 3.11 5.24
CA ARG A 121 -12.85 4.30 6.08
C ARG A 121 -13.94 4.05 7.13
N GLU A 122 -15.08 3.49 6.74
CA GLU A 122 -16.19 3.22 7.65
C GLU A 122 -15.80 2.20 8.71
N TYR A 123 -15.08 1.14 8.34
CA TYR A 123 -14.56 0.17 9.32
C TYR A 123 -13.54 0.78 10.29
N VAL A 124 -12.64 1.64 9.81
CA VAL A 124 -11.69 2.35 10.69
C VAL A 124 -12.42 3.22 11.71
N LEU A 125 -13.45 3.95 11.26
CA LEU A 125 -14.25 4.80 12.13
C LEU A 125 -15.00 3.96 13.17
N GLY A 126 -15.75 2.94 12.73
CA GLY A 126 -16.52 2.08 13.61
C GLY A 126 -15.67 1.35 14.65
N LEU A 127 -14.53 0.80 14.25
CA LEU A 127 -13.62 0.11 15.17
C LEU A 127 -12.97 1.07 16.18
N LYS A 128 -12.64 2.31 15.78
CA LYS A 128 -12.13 3.32 16.71
C LYS A 128 -13.17 3.69 17.76
N ILE A 129 -14.41 3.93 17.34
CA ILE A 129 -15.52 4.23 18.27
C ILE A 129 -15.70 3.08 19.26
N GLU A 130 -15.72 1.84 18.78
CA GLU A 130 -15.92 0.67 19.64
C GLU A 130 -14.76 0.45 20.62
N LEU A 131 -13.51 0.67 20.20
CA LEU A 131 -12.35 0.61 21.08
C LEU A 131 -12.41 1.70 22.16
N SER A 132 -12.67 2.96 21.79
CA SER A 132 -12.79 4.06 22.76
C SER A 132 -13.97 3.87 23.72
N ARG A 133 -15.07 3.26 23.27
CA ARG A 133 -16.20 2.89 24.14
C ARG A 133 -15.79 1.87 25.20
N LYS A 134 -14.98 0.87 24.82
CA LYS A 134 -14.46 -0.14 25.76
C LYS A 134 -13.51 0.48 26.78
N GLU A 135 -12.55 1.30 26.32
CA GLU A 135 -11.61 2.03 27.20
C GLU A 135 -12.34 2.91 28.23
N THR A 136 -13.39 3.61 27.83
CA THR A 136 -14.17 4.49 28.73
C THR A 136 -14.96 3.69 29.78
N LYS A 137 -15.42 2.48 29.45
CA LYS A 137 -16.09 1.60 30.42
C LYS A 137 -15.10 1.03 31.43
N ASP A 138 -13.91 0.64 31.00
CA ASP A 138 -12.87 0.09 31.87
C ASP A 138 -12.32 1.16 32.84
N ASN A 139 -12.29 2.44 32.45
CA ASN A 139 -11.81 3.55 33.29
C ASN A 139 -12.84 4.07 34.32
N ASN A 140 -14.12 3.69 34.20
CA ASN A 140 -15.20 4.11 35.11
C ASN A 140 -15.53 3.08 36.19
N ILE A 141 -14.63 2.09 36.39
CA ILE A 141 -14.67 1.06 37.45
C ILE A 141 -13.42 1.25 38.31
#